data_AF-A0A671E799-F1
#
_entry.id   AF-A0A671E799-F1
#
_cell.length_a   1.000
_cell.length_b   1.000
_cell.length_c   1.000
_cell.angle_alpha   90.00
_cell.angle_beta   90.00
_cell.angle_gamma   90.00
#
_symmetry.space_group_name_H-M   'P 1'
#
loop_
_entity.id
_entity.type
_entity.pdbx_description
1 polymer ?
#
loop_
_entity_poly.entity_id
_entity_poly.type
_entity_poly.pdbx_seq_one_letter_code
_entity_poly.pdbx_strand_id
1 'polypeptide(L)'
;MRFREPLLGGSAAMPGASLQRACRLLVAVCALHLGVTLVYYLAGRDLSRLPYLVGVPTPLQGGSNGAPAIRQSSGELGPRVAAPPPPSLDASEPRPGGDSSPVADSRPGPASNLTSAPVSPITALSLPACPEESPLLVGPMLIEFNVPVDLTLLAKQNPEVKVGGRHAPKDCISPHKVAIIIPFRNRQEHLKYWLYYLHPILQRQQLDYGVYVINQAGDSMFNRAKLLNIGFREALKDYDYNCFVFSDVDLIPMDDRNTYRCFSQPRHISVAMDKFGFSLPYVQYFGGVSALSKQQFLTINGFPNNYWGWGGEDDDIFNRLVFKGMSISRPNAVVGKCRMIRHSRDKKNEPNPQRFDRIAHTKETMLSDGLNSLTYKVLDVERNPLYTKITVDVGTPS
;
A
#
# COMPACT_ATOMS: atom_id res chain seq x y z
N MET A 1 52.09 -20.48 70.76
CA MET A 1 51.13 -21.57 70.50
C MET A 1 50.54 -21.36 69.12
N ARG A 2 50.84 -22.28 68.19
CA ARG A 2 50.18 -22.41 66.87
C ARG A 2 48.74 -22.90 67.07
N PHE A 3 47.85 -22.56 66.13
CA PHE A 3 46.67 -23.29 65.62
C PHE A 3 45.69 -22.23 65.07
N ARG A 4 45.09 -22.29 63.87
CA ARG A 4 45.10 -23.25 62.75
C ARG A 4 44.40 -22.54 61.58
N GLU A 5 44.93 -22.64 60.36
CA GLU A 5 44.15 -22.39 59.13
C GLU A 5 43.06 -23.47 58.96
N PRO A 6 42.03 -23.19 58.15
CA PRO A 6 41.37 -24.22 57.36
C PRO A 6 41.63 -24.00 55.86
N LEU A 7 42.26 -24.99 55.25
CA LEU A 7 42.32 -25.25 53.81
C LEU A 7 41.29 -26.33 53.44
N LEU A 8 40.84 -26.28 52.17
CA LEU A 8 40.06 -27.28 51.40
C LEU A 8 38.55 -27.30 51.69
N GLY A 9 37.63 -27.37 50.72
CA GLY A 9 37.72 -27.55 49.27
C GLY A 9 36.29 -27.70 48.75
N GLY A 10 36.02 -27.20 47.53
CA GLY A 10 34.68 -27.27 46.96
C GLY A 10 34.63 -26.64 45.58
N SER A 11 35.27 -27.30 44.61
CA SER A 11 35.04 -27.02 43.20
C SER A 11 33.57 -27.33 42.89
N ALA A 12 32.75 -26.29 42.77
CA ALA A 12 31.37 -26.44 42.33
C ALA A 12 31.38 -26.90 40.87
N ALA A 13 31.03 -28.15 40.65
CA ALA A 13 30.92 -28.77 39.34
C ALA A 13 29.97 -27.96 38.43
N MET A 14 30.45 -27.67 37.22
CA MET A 14 29.76 -26.96 36.16
C MET A 14 28.40 -27.62 35.79
N PRO A 15 27.34 -26.85 35.51
CA PRO A 15 26.02 -27.35 35.07
C PRO A 15 26.01 -27.86 33.60
N GLY A 16 27.17 -28.14 33.01
CA GLY A 16 27.30 -28.50 31.59
C GLY A 16 26.69 -29.85 31.21
N ALA A 17 26.68 -30.82 32.14
CA ALA A 17 26.22 -32.18 31.84
C ALA A 17 24.69 -32.28 31.64
N SER A 18 23.90 -31.48 32.35
CA SER A 18 22.43 -31.46 32.20
C SER A 18 22.03 -30.75 30.91
N LEU A 19 22.68 -29.61 30.59
CA LEU A 19 22.45 -28.87 29.35
C LEU A 19 22.85 -29.69 28.12
N GLN A 20 23.98 -30.40 28.19
CA GLN A 20 24.44 -31.26 27.09
C GLN A 20 23.48 -32.44 26.86
N ARG A 21 22.89 -33.01 27.92
CA ARG A 21 21.86 -34.05 27.80
C ARG A 21 20.57 -33.50 27.18
N ALA A 22 20.13 -32.31 27.58
CA ALA A 22 18.95 -31.67 27.00
C ALA A 22 19.14 -31.36 25.50
N CYS A 23 20.31 -30.82 25.12
CA CYS A 23 20.63 -30.56 23.71
C CYS A 23 20.68 -31.85 22.87
N ARG A 24 21.26 -32.94 23.40
CA ARG A 24 21.27 -34.24 22.71
C ARG A 24 19.86 -34.81 22.51
N LEU A 25 18.98 -34.65 23.51
CA LEU A 25 17.59 -35.08 23.42
C LEU A 25 16.83 -34.29 22.36
N LEU A 26 17.03 -32.96 22.32
CA LEU A 26 16.40 -32.10 21.33
C LEU A 26 16.83 -32.46 19.90
N VAL A 27 18.12 -32.68 19.67
CA VAL A 27 18.65 -33.09 18.36
C VAL A 27 18.07 -34.45 17.95
N ALA A 28 17.95 -35.41 18.87
CA ALA A 28 17.35 -36.71 18.58
C ALA A 28 15.86 -36.60 18.21
N VAL A 29 15.10 -35.76 18.90
CA VAL A 29 13.67 -35.50 18.58
C VAL A 29 13.54 -34.80 17.22
N CYS A 30 14.38 -33.82 16.92
CA CYS A 30 14.40 -33.17 15.61
C CYS A 30 14.75 -34.15 14.48
N ALA A 31 15.76 -35.01 14.68
CA ALA A 31 16.14 -36.02 13.70
C ALA A 31 15.01 -37.05 13.46
N LEU A 32 14.34 -37.48 14.53
CA LEU A 32 13.19 -38.37 14.44
C LEU A 32 12.04 -37.69 13.67
N HIS A 33 11.73 -36.43 13.98
CA HIS A 33 10.67 -35.69 13.30
C HIS A 33 10.95 -35.54 11.81
N LEU A 34 12.17 -35.13 11.44
CA LEU A 34 12.59 -35.03 10.04
C LEU A 34 12.55 -36.39 9.33
N GLY A 35 12.94 -37.48 10.01
CA GLY A 35 12.83 -38.84 9.49
C GLY A 35 11.39 -39.25 9.21
N VAL A 36 10.46 -39.00 10.13
CA VAL A 36 9.03 -39.29 9.95
C VAL A 36 8.44 -38.44 8.83
N THR A 37 8.78 -37.16 8.77
CA THR A 37 8.34 -36.27 7.68
C THR A 37 8.88 -36.73 6.33
N LEU A 38 10.14 -37.15 6.26
CA LEU A 38 10.74 -37.70 5.04
C LEU A 38 10.07 -38.99 4.60
N VAL A 39 9.82 -39.93 5.53
CA VAL A 39 9.10 -41.18 5.24
C VAL A 39 7.67 -40.90 4.77
N TYR A 40 6.95 -39.98 5.42
CA TYR A 40 5.62 -39.54 4.99
C TYR A 40 5.66 -38.95 3.57
N TYR A 41 6.67 -38.15 3.26
CA TYR A 41 6.83 -37.51 1.96
C TYR A 41 7.24 -38.50 0.85
N LEU A 42 8.03 -39.51 1.19
CA LEU A 42 8.47 -40.57 0.27
C LEU A 42 7.40 -41.65 0.07
N ALA A 43 6.64 -42.00 1.12
CA ALA A 43 5.51 -42.91 1.04
C ALA A 43 4.31 -42.30 0.29
N GLY A 44 4.19 -40.97 0.29
CA GLY A 44 3.18 -40.23 -0.47
C GLY A 44 3.52 -39.97 -1.95
N ARG A 45 4.67 -40.45 -2.45
CA ARG A 45 5.08 -40.29 -3.86
C ARG A 45 5.24 -41.63 -4.55
N ASP A 46 4.57 -41.78 -5.68
CA ASP A 46 4.83 -42.83 -6.66
C ASP A 46 6.23 -42.61 -7.27
N LEU A 47 7.20 -43.44 -6.89
CA LEU A 47 8.63 -43.33 -7.26
C LEU A 47 8.90 -43.57 -8.76
N SER A 48 7.87 -43.91 -9.55
CA SER A 48 7.97 -44.15 -11.00
C SER A 48 8.31 -42.91 -11.84
N ARG A 49 8.27 -41.69 -11.27
CA ARG A 49 8.56 -40.42 -11.98
C ARG A 49 9.93 -39.81 -11.72
N LEU A 50 10.81 -40.47 -10.96
CA LEU A 50 12.15 -39.95 -10.66
C LEU A 50 13.07 -39.65 -11.88
N PRO A 51 12.97 -40.34 -13.05
CA PRO A 51 13.86 -40.07 -14.17
C PRO A 51 13.63 -38.71 -14.87
N TYR A 52 12.50 -38.04 -14.63
CA TYR A 52 12.17 -36.77 -15.28
C TYR A 52 12.63 -35.51 -14.51
N LEU A 53 13.05 -35.66 -13.25
CA LEU A 53 13.41 -34.53 -12.37
C LEU A 53 14.92 -34.33 -12.20
N VAL A 54 15.75 -35.29 -12.60
CA VAL A 54 17.20 -35.18 -12.56
C VAL A 54 17.71 -35.20 -13.99
N GLY A 55 17.89 -34.01 -14.57
CA GLY A 55 18.42 -33.84 -15.92
C GLY A 55 19.87 -34.32 -16.03
N VAL A 56 20.03 -35.63 -16.26
CA VAL A 56 21.29 -36.23 -16.72
C VAL A 56 21.16 -36.46 -18.23
N PRO A 57 22.11 -35.97 -19.06
CA PRO A 57 22.07 -36.20 -20.50
C PRO A 57 22.50 -37.64 -20.81
N THR A 58 21.71 -38.35 -21.61
CA THR A 58 22.13 -39.63 -22.21
C THR A 58 22.93 -39.38 -23.50
N PRO A 59 24.00 -40.18 -23.77
CA PRO A 59 24.82 -40.05 -24.98
C PRO A 59 24.12 -40.63 -26.22
N LEU A 60 24.49 -40.08 -27.37
CA LEU A 60 24.05 -40.47 -28.72
C LEU A 60 24.50 -41.88 -29.14
N GLN A 61 23.57 -42.63 -29.74
CA GLN A 61 23.78 -43.72 -30.70
C GLN A 61 22.42 -43.96 -31.39
N GLY A 62 22.19 -43.97 -32.71
CA GLY A 62 22.97 -43.78 -33.93
C GLY A 62 22.03 -44.16 -35.10
N GLY A 63 22.19 -43.50 -36.27
CA GLY A 63 21.49 -43.80 -37.54
C GLY A 63 20.22 -42.95 -37.78
N SER A 64 19.88 -42.47 -38.98
CA SER A 64 20.50 -42.54 -40.31
C SER A 64 19.70 -41.61 -41.26
N ASN A 65 20.41 -40.92 -42.16
CA ASN A 65 19.98 -40.27 -43.42
C ASN A 65 19.57 -38.79 -43.46
N GLY A 66 20.32 -38.03 -44.27
CA GLY A 66 19.79 -36.91 -45.08
C GLY A 66 20.45 -35.55 -44.87
N ALA A 67 21.66 -35.34 -45.41
CA ALA A 67 22.27 -34.02 -45.63
C ALA A 67 21.69 -33.35 -46.91
N PRO A 68 22.17 -32.17 -47.40
CA PRO A 68 23.00 -31.11 -46.79
C PRO A 68 22.44 -29.68 -47.04
N ALA A 69 22.90 -28.66 -46.30
CA ALA A 69 23.74 -27.52 -46.77
C ALA A 69 23.07 -26.24 -46.21
N ILE A 70 23.72 -25.18 -45.69
CA ILE A 70 24.72 -24.28 -46.27
C ILE A 70 25.39 -23.49 -45.11
N ARG A 71 26.66 -23.11 -45.33
CA ARG A 71 27.56 -22.32 -44.47
C ARG A 71 27.25 -20.80 -44.41
N GLN A 72 27.97 -20.13 -43.48
CA GLN A 72 28.33 -18.69 -43.43
C GLN A 72 27.23 -17.73 -42.94
N SER A 73 27.49 -16.58 -42.30
CA SER A 73 28.68 -15.90 -41.76
C SER A 73 28.17 -14.70 -40.95
N SER A 74 28.97 -14.26 -40.00
CA SER A 74 29.12 -12.94 -39.36
C SER A 74 28.42 -11.71 -39.98
N GLY A 75 27.95 -10.79 -39.13
CA GLY A 75 27.62 -9.38 -39.42
C GLY A 75 26.84 -8.77 -38.24
N GLU A 76 27.47 -8.06 -37.30
CA GLU A 76 27.84 -6.62 -37.29
C GLU A 76 26.66 -5.62 -37.15
N LEU A 77 26.91 -4.60 -36.33
CA LEU A 77 25.99 -3.60 -35.78
C LEU A 77 25.25 -2.76 -36.84
N GLY A 78 23.99 -2.40 -36.54
CA GLY A 78 23.27 -1.30 -37.17
C GLY A 78 22.53 -0.44 -36.12
N PRO A 79 22.34 0.88 -36.33
CA PRO A 79 22.11 1.85 -35.26
C PRO A 79 20.64 2.20 -35.00
N ARG A 80 20.47 2.83 -33.83
CA ARG A 80 19.26 3.35 -33.20
C ARG A 80 18.41 4.24 -34.13
N VAL A 81 17.11 3.97 -34.18
CA VAL A 81 16.09 4.86 -34.76
C VAL A 81 15.66 5.88 -33.70
N ALA A 82 15.83 7.16 -34.00
CA ALA A 82 15.34 8.30 -33.21
C ALA A 82 13.87 8.59 -33.54
N ALA A 83 13.09 8.92 -32.51
CA ALA A 83 11.70 9.35 -32.62
C ALA A 83 11.58 10.79 -33.16
N PRO A 84 10.50 11.12 -33.91
CA PRO A 84 10.30 12.46 -34.48
C PRO A 84 9.78 13.47 -33.43
N PRO A 85 10.07 14.79 -33.60
CA PRO A 85 9.63 15.84 -32.67
C PRO A 85 8.17 16.28 -32.93
N PRO A 86 7.52 16.92 -31.94
CA PRO A 86 6.13 17.38 -32.07
C PRO A 86 6.03 18.69 -32.87
N PRO A 87 4.87 18.98 -33.50
CA PRO A 87 4.68 20.20 -34.28
C PRO A 87 4.43 21.43 -33.40
N SER A 88 5.05 22.53 -33.82
CA SER A 88 4.89 23.90 -33.32
C SER A 88 3.52 24.48 -33.69
N LEU A 89 2.80 25.01 -32.69
CA LEU A 89 1.57 25.79 -32.89
C LEU A 89 1.93 27.27 -32.96
N ASP A 90 1.79 27.85 -34.14
CA ASP A 90 1.80 29.30 -34.36
C ASP A 90 0.55 29.92 -33.75
N ALA A 91 0.78 30.95 -32.92
CA ALA A 91 -0.24 31.81 -32.36
C ALA A 91 -0.43 33.02 -33.29
N SER A 92 -1.66 33.23 -33.74
CA SER A 92 -2.08 34.47 -34.39
C SER A 92 -3.31 35.02 -33.67
N GLU A 93 -3.09 36.10 -32.91
CA GLU A 93 -4.14 37.03 -32.47
C GLU A 93 -4.81 37.70 -33.67
N PRO A 94 -6.06 38.18 -33.52
CA PRO A 94 -6.20 39.63 -33.44
C PRO A 94 -7.31 40.14 -32.48
N ARG A 95 -7.09 41.36 -31.98
CA ARG A 95 -8.06 42.35 -31.44
C ARG A 95 -7.62 43.73 -31.98
N PRO A 96 -8.38 44.85 -31.83
CA PRO A 96 -9.75 45.04 -31.36
C PRO A 96 -10.61 45.98 -32.25
N GLY A 97 -11.90 46.08 -31.96
CA GLY A 97 -12.80 47.17 -32.33
C GLY A 97 -14.21 46.79 -31.91
N GLY A 98 -15.07 47.61 -31.35
CA GLY A 98 -15.12 49.03 -31.03
C GLY A 98 -16.56 49.28 -30.55
N ASP A 99 -16.71 50.18 -29.57
CA ASP A 99 -17.90 50.70 -28.89
C ASP A 99 -19.30 50.48 -29.48
N SER A 100 -20.29 50.28 -28.58
CA SER A 100 -21.43 51.22 -28.35
C SER A 100 -22.66 50.50 -27.77
N SER A 101 -23.08 50.87 -26.56
CA SER A 101 -24.49 50.87 -26.12
C SER A 101 -24.97 52.33 -26.20
N PRO A 102 -26.27 52.67 -26.42
CA PRO A 102 -27.25 52.58 -25.33
C PRO A 102 -28.77 52.45 -25.70
N VAL A 103 -29.54 51.90 -24.74
CA VAL A 103 -30.83 52.42 -24.18
C VAL A 103 -32.19 52.29 -24.92
N ALA A 104 -33.15 51.79 -24.10
CA ALA A 104 -34.60 52.09 -23.94
C ALA A 104 -35.70 51.55 -24.89
N ASP A 105 -36.49 50.61 -24.32
CA ASP A 105 -37.86 50.82 -23.81
C ASP A 105 -39.01 51.16 -24.81
N SER A 106 -39.92 50.21 -25.08
CA SER A 106 -41.38 50.48 -25.15
C SER A 106 -42.27 49.22 -25.09
N ARG A 107 -43.33 49.36 -24.28
CA ARG A 107 -44.52 48.56 -23.88
C ARG A 107 -45.29 47.68 -24.91
N PRO A 108 -46.23 46.81 -24.42
CA PRO A 108 -46.67 45.58 -25.07
C PRO A 108 -47.96 45.70 -25.90
N GLY A 109 -48.10 44.84 -26.92
CA GLY A 109 -49.33 44.58 -27.67
C GLY A 109 -49.88 43.16 -27.39
N PRO A 110 -51.20 42.92 -27.53
CA PRO A 110 -51.85 41.71 -27.04
C PRO A 110 -52.00 40.61 -28.10
N ALA A 111 -52.18 39.39 -27.58
CA ALA A 111 -52.81 38.22 -28.21
C ALA A 111 -52.01 37.47 -29.28
N SER A 112 -51.49 36.31 -28.89
CA SER A 112 -51.66 35.08 -29.68
C SER A 112 -51.52 33.87 -28.76
N ASN A 113 -52.61 33.12 -28.62
CA ASN A 113 -52.62 31.77 -28.07
C ASN A 113 -51.62 30.90 -28.83
N LEU A 114 -50.49 30.60 -28.19
CA LEU A 114 -49.60 29.53 -28.57
C LEU A 114 -49.64 28.51 -27.45
N THR A 115 -50.30 27.40 -27.77
CA THR A 115 -50.37 26.14 -27.03
C THR A 115 -49.00 25.86 -26.40
N SER A 116 -48.91 25.93 -25.08
CA SER A 116 -47.75 25.47 -24.34
C SER A 116 -47.64 23.96 -24.54
N ALA A 117 -46.78 23.54 -25.46
CA ALA A 117 -46.27 22.18 -25.45
C ALA A 117 -45.70 21.94 -24.04
N PRO A 118 -46.01 20.80 -23.38
CA PRO A 118 -45.36 20.48 -22.14
C PRO A 118 -43.88 20.34 -22.45
N VAL A 119 -43.08 21.29 -21.96
CA VAL A 119 -41.63 21.11 -21.89
C VAL A 119 -41.46 19.94 -20.92
N SER A 120 -41.23 18.75 -21.48
CA SER A 120 -40.79 17.60 -20.73
C SER A 120 -39.67 18.06 -19.80
N PRO A 121 -39.71 17.73 -18.50
CA PRO A 121 -38.59 18.05 -17.65
C PRO A 121 -37.38 17.39 -18.30
N ILE A 122 -36.39 18.19 -18.68
CA ILE A 122 -35.06 17.68 -18.95
C ILE A 122 -34.60 17.16 -17.59
N THR A 123 -34.96 15.92 -17.27
CA THR A 123 -34.33 15.17 -16.20
C THR A 123 -32.87 15.11 -16.61
N ALA A 124 -32.05 15.97 -16.00
CA ALA A 124 -30.61 15.87 -16.11
C ALA A 124 -30.26 14.41 -15.82
N LEU A 125 -29.86 13.68 -16.86
CA LEU A 125 -29.51 12.27 -16.72
C LEU A 125 -28.40 12.20 -15.69
N SER A 126 -28.67 11.55 -14.56
CA SER A 126 -27.66 11.31 -13.53
C SER A 126 -26.51 10.56 -14.18
N LEU A 127 -25.27 11.00 -13.93
CA LEU A 127 -24.09 10.30 -14.41
C LEU A 127 -24.15 8.81 -14.04
N PRO A 128 -23.76 7.90 -14.94
CA PRO A 128 -23.76 6.47 -14.67
C PRO A 128 -22.74 6.13 -13.57
N ALA A 129 -22.90 4.97 -12.93
CA ALA A 129 -21.85 4.44 -12.07
C ALA A 129 -20.58 4.13 -12.90
N CYS A 130 -19.40 4.34 -12.31
CA CYS A 130 -18.15 3.92 -12.95
C CYS A 130 -18.14 2.38 -13.12
N PRO A 131 -17.50 1.85 -14.17
CA PRO A 131 -17.42 0.40 -14.38
C PRO A 131 -16.66 -0.28 -13.24
N GLU A 132 -16.92 -1.57 -13.01
CA GLU A 132 -16.30 -2.35 -11.93
C GLU A 132 -14.77 -2.39 -12.05
N GLU A 133 -14.26 -2.54 -13.28
CA GLU A 133 -12.86 -2.37 -13.63
C GLU A 133 -12.73 -1.18 -14.57
N SER A 134 -11.77 -0.29 -14.28
CA SER A 134 -11.59 0.90 -15.10
C SER A 134 -10.96 0.54 -16.46
N PRO A 135 -11.48 1.08 -17.57
CA PRO A 135 -10.86 0.92 -18.89
C PRO A 135 -9.58 1.75 -19.06
N LEU A 136 -9.19 2.56 -18.06
CA LEU A 136 -8.04 3.47 -18.16
C LEU A 136 -6.73 2.86 -17.66
N LEU A 137 -6.77 1.66 -17.09
CA LEU A 137 -5.59 1.00 -16.49
C LEU A 137 -4.56 0.65 -17.57
N VAL A 138 -3.27 0.87 -17.26
CA VAL A 138 -2.15 0.58 -18.19
C VAL A 138 -1.37 -0.67 -17.81
N GLY A 139 -1.60 -1.23 -16.62
CA GLY A 139 -0.91 -2.41 -16.12
C GLY A 139 0.45 -2.08 -15.49
N PRO A 140 1.50 -2.87 -15.78
CA PRO A 140 2.82 -2.70 -15.18
C PRO A 140 3.45 -1.32 -15.45
N MET A 141 4.11 -0.76 -14.44
CA MET A 141 4.77 0.55 -14.48
C MET A 141 6.23 0.45 -14.02
N LEU A 142 7.10 1.23 -14.66
CA LEU A 142 8.47 1.42 -14.21
C LEU A 142 8.51 2.45 -13.07
N ILE A 143 8.94 2.01 -11.89
CA ILE A 143 9.05 2.84 -10.69
C ILE A 143 10.53 3.09 -10.40
N GLU A 144 10.99 4.34 -10.36
CA GLU A 144 12.38 4.74 -10.10
C GLU A 144 12.43 5.92 -9.12
N PHE A 145 13.52 6.01 -8.35
CA PHE A 145 13.69 7.01 -7.28
C PHE A 145 14.97 7.84 -7.45
N ASN A 146 15.41 8.01 -8.69
CA ASN A 146 16.64 8.70 -9.09
C ASN A 146 16.38 10.09 -9.69
N VAL A 147 15.13 10.45 -9.98
CA VAL A 147 14.75 11.74 -10.56
C VAL A 147 14.10 12.62 -9.48
N PRO A 148 14.54 13.88 -9.28
CA PRO A 148 13.92 14.78 -8.32
C PRO A 148 12.48 15.13 -8.73
N VAL A 149 11.60 15.27 -7.74
CA VAL A 149 10.18 15.59 -7.96
C VAL A 149 9.87 17.02 -7.53
N ASP A 150 9.30 17.81 -8.44
CA ASP A 150 8.73 19.13 -8.16
C ASP A 150 7.19 19.02 -8.04
N LEU A 151 6.67 19.34 -6.84
CA LEU A 151 5.24 19.28 -6.56
C LEU A 151 4.42 20.33 -7.33
N THR A 152 5.03 21.46 -7.70
CA THR A 152 4.38 22.51 -8.48
C THR A 152 4.15 22.03 -9.91
N LEU A 153 5.17 21.40 -10.51
CA LEU A 153 5.05 20.78 -11.82
C LEU A 153 4.07 19.61 -11.80
N LEU A 154 4.14 18.77 -10.77
CA LEU A 154 3.24 17.63 -10.61
C LEU A 154 1.76 18.06 -10.52
N ALA A 155 1.47 19.14 -9.79
CA ALA A 155 0.12 19.71 -9.72
C ALA A 155 -0.36 20.21 -11.09
N LYS A 156 0.52 20.86 -11.87
CA LYS A 156 0.20 21.27 -13.26
C LYS A 156 -0.05 20.08 -14.19
N GLN A 157 0.65 18.96 -13.99
CA GLN A 157 0.47 17.73 -14.75
C GLN A 157 -0.79 16.94 -14.34
N ASN A 158 -1.37 17.25 -13.18
CA ASN A 158 -2.59 16.62 -12.66
C ASN A 158 -3.65 17.69 -12.36
N PRO A 159 -4.12 18.44 -13.37
CA PRO A 159 -5.00 19.59 -13.16
C PRO A 159 -6.38 19.22 -12.58
N GLU A 160 -6.78 17.95 -12.69
CA GLU A 160 -8.03 17.42 -12.16
C GLU A 160 -7.98 17.13 -10.66
N VAL A 161 -6.78 17.10 -10.06
CA VAL A 161 -6.61 17.00 -8.61
C VAL A 161 -6.85 18.38 -8.00
N LYS A 162 -7.93 18.48 -7.24
CA LYS A 162 -8.36 19.68 -6.53
C LYS A 162 -7.59 19.82 -5.22
N VAL A 163 -7.58 21.05 -4.70
CA VAL A 163 -6.99 21.43 -3.41
C VAL A 163 -7.36 20.43 -2.31
N GLY A 164 -6.38 20.08 -1.48
CA GLY A 164 -6.46 19.03 -0.48
C GLY A 164 -6.18 17.63 -1.04
N GLY A 165 -5.77 17.49 -2.30
CA GLY A 165 -5.50 16.20 -2.95
C GLY A 165 -6.77 15.42 -3.26
N ARG A 166 -7.84 16.12 -3.65
CA ARG A 166 -9.17 15.56 -3.91
C ARG A 166 -9.39 15.34 -5.40
N HIS A 167 -9.95 14.20 -5.78
CA HIS A 167 -10.34 13.94 -7.17
C HIS A 167 -11.52 12.99 -7.21
N ALA A 168 -12.43 13.20 -8.18
CA ALA A 168 -13.48 12.25 -8.55
C ALA A 168 -13.67 12.29 -10.07
N PRO A 169 -14.02 11.17 -10.74
CA PRO A 169 -14.25 11.15 -12.19
C PRO A 169 -15.37 12.10 -12.61
N LYS A 170 -15.24 12.71 -13.80
CA LYS A 170 -16.26 13.63 -14.34
C LYS A 170 -17.41 12.92 -15.05
N ASP A 171 -17.12 11.78 -15.67
CA ASP A 171 -18.04 11.11 -16.60
C ASP A 171 -18.82 9.96 -15.96
N CYS A 172 -18.52 9.64 -14.68
CA CYS A 172 -19.19 8.58 -13.93
C CYS A 172 -19.09 8.82 -12.42
N ILE A 173 -19.96 8.16 -11.65
CA ILE A 173 -19.99 8.20 -10.19
C ILE A 173 -19.28 6.96 -9.64
N SER A 174 -18.15 7.16 -8.96
CA SER A 174 -17.42 6.05 -8.35
C SER A 174 -18.15 5.55 -7.10
N PRO A 175 -18.40 4.23 -6.95
CA PRO A 175 -18.88 3.68 -5.69
C PRO A 175 -17.78 3.69 -4.60
N HIS A 176 -16.52 3.96 -4.99
CA HIS A 176 -15.35 3.92 -4.14
C HIS A 176 -14.98 5.33 -3.66
N LYS A 177 -15.50 5.69 -2.49
CA LYS A 177 -15.18 6.94 -1.77
C LYS A 177 -14.02 6.67 -0.81
N VAL A 178 -12.79 6.93 -1.27
CA VAL A 178 -11.55 6.47 -0.63
C VAL A 178 -10.80 7.60 0.09
N ALA A 179 -10.61 7.48 1.40
CA ALA A 179 -9.61 8.25 2.12
C ALA A 179 -8.29 7.46 2.14
N ILE A 180 -7.23 8.05 1.58
CA ILE A 180 -5.89 7.46 1.63
C ILE A 180 -5.12 8.12 2.76
N ILE A 181 -4.80 7.34 3.78
CA ILE A 181 -4.20 7.77 5.03
C ILE A 181 -2.73 7.36 5.05
N ILE A 182 -1.85 8.35 5.18
CA ILE A 182 -0.40 8.17 5.19
C ILE A 182 0.14 8.60 6.56
N PRO A 183 0.64 7.67 7.40
CA PRO A 183 1.28 8.03 8.67
C PRO A 183 2.65 8.64 8.35
N PHE A 184 2.96 9.79 8.94
CA PHE A 184 4.08 10.60 8.46
C PHE A 184 4.86 11.29 9.57
N ARG A 185 6.19 11.36 9.39
CA ARG A 185 7.07 12.32 10.07
C ARG A 185 8.39 12.43 9.34
N ASN A 186 8.79 13.65 8.96
CA ASN A 186 10.10 13.94 8.35
C ASN A 186 10.48 13.05 7.14
N ARG A 187 9.53 12.81 6.23
CA ARG A 187 9.71 11.97 5.02
C ARG A 187 9.35 12.72 3.73
N GLN A 188 9.65 14.02 3.66
CA GLN A 188 9.14 14.88 2.58
C GLN A 188 9.54 14.39 1.18
N GLU A 189 10.79 13.96 0.99
CA GLU A 189 11.23 13.43 -0.31
C GLU A 189 10.50 12.15 -0.71
N HIS A 190 10.18 11.27 0.25
CA HIS A 190 9.39 10.07 -0.04
C HIS A 190 7.96 10.43 -0.42
N LEU A 191 7.35 11.39 0.29
CA LEU A 191 6.00 11.85 -0.03
C LEU A 191 5.93 12.44 -1.44
N LYS A 192 6.97 13.15 -1.89
CA LYS A 192 7.00 13.66 -3.27
C LYS A 192 6.92 12.53 -4.29
N TYR A 193 7.72 11.47 -4.13
CA TYR A 193 7.64 10.28 -5.00
C TYR A 193 6.27 9.59 -4.89
N TRP A 194 5.73 9.46 -3.68
CA TRP A 194 4.41 8.87 -3.46
C TRP A 194 3.34 9.62 -4.25
N LEU A 195 3.28 10.95 -4.12
CA LEU A 195 2.32 11.78 -4.84
C LEU A 195 2.54 11.69 -6.36
N TYR A 196 3.79 11.72 -6.82
CA TYR A 196 4.15 11.62 -8.23
C TYR A 196 3.61 10.36 -8.89
N TYR A 197 3.76 9.21 -8.24
CA TYR A 197 3.30 7.93 -8.77
C TYR A 197 1.81 7.70 -8.54
N LEU A 198 1.29 8.00 -7.36
CA LEU A 198 -0.05 7.57 -6.98
C LEU A 198 -1.14 8.45 -7.58
N HIS A 199 -0.98 9.77 -7.73
CA HIS A 199 -2.05 10.59 -8.31
C HIS A 199 -2.50 10.11 -9.70
N PRO A 200 -1.60 9.86 -10.67
CA PRO A 200 -2.01 9.30 -11.96
C PRO A 200 -2.68 7.93 -11.84
N ILE A 201 -2.17 7.05 -10.97
CA ILE A 201 -2.72 5.70 -10.74
C ILE A 201 -4.16 5.78 -10.22
N LEU A 202 -4.40 6.59 -9.18
CA LEU A 202 -5.70 6.71 -8.53
C LEU A 202 -6.76 7.34 -9.45
N GLN A 203 -6.35 8.28 -10.31
CA GLN A 203 -7.21 8.84 -11.36
C GLN A 203 -7.60 7.78 -12.39
N ARG A 204 -6.64 6.97 -12.88
CA ARG A 204 -6.91 5.85 -13.79
C ARG A 204 -7.75 4.75 -13.15
N GLN A 205 -7.72 4.60 -11.83
CA GLN A 205 -8.61 3.68 -11.11
C GLN A 205 -10.03 4.22 -10.92
N GLN A 206 -10.34 5.42 -11.42
CA GLN A 206 -11.65 6.08 -11.33
C GLN A 206 -12.22 6.15 -9.90
N LEU A 207 -11.37 6.51 -8.94
CA LEU A 207 -11.73 6.66 -7.53
C LEU A 207 -12.23 8.10 -7.24
N ASP A 208 -13.21 8.22 -6.35
CA ASP A 208 -13.46 9.45 -5.59
C ASP A 208 -12.57 9.41 -4.34
N TYR A 209 -11.44 10.11 -4.37
CA TYR A 209 -10.43 9.97 -3.34
C TYR A 209 -9.98 11.30 -2.72
N GLY A 210 -9.39 11.20 -1.52
CA GLY A 210 -8.61 12.25 -0.89
C GLY A 210 -7.33 11.70 -0.25
N VAL A 211 -6.25 12.47 -0.32
CA VAL A 211 -4.94 12.11 0.26
C VAL A 211 -4.73 12.85 1.58
N TYR A 212 -4.55 12.10 2.66
CA TYR A 212 -4.37 12.61 4.01
C TYR A 212 -3.02 12.18 4.58
N VAL A 213 -2.13 13.15 4.77
CA VAL A 213 -0.82 12.96 5.40
C VAL A 213 -0.94 13.31 6.88
N ILE A 214 -0.92 12.30 7.75
CA ILE A 214 -1.07 12.47 9.19
C ILE A 214 0.31 12.60 9.82
N ASN A 215 0.69 13.85 10.06
CA ASN A 215 2.02 14.22 10.52
C ASN A 215 2.10 14.20 12.05
N GLN A 216 2.93 13.33 12.61
CA GLN A 216 3.19 13.29 14.04
C GLN A 216 4.09 14.48 14.44
N ALA A 217 3.58 15.36 15.28
CA ALA A 217 4.33 16.46 15.83
C ALA A 217 5.38 15.99 16.86
N GLY A 218 6.45 16.77 16.99
CA GLY A 218 7.51 16.53 17.96
C GLY A 218 8.39 15.31 17.66
N ASP A 219 9.22 15.00 18.65
CA ASP A 219 10.35 14.08 18.52
C ASP A 219 10.19 12.76 19.30
N SER A 220 9.00 12.52 19.85
CA SER A 220 8.68 11.29 20.60
C SER A 220 8.73 10.05 19.71
N MET A 221 8.61 8.86 20.29
CA MET A 221 8.60 7.62 19.51
C MET A 221 7.45 7.64 18.48
N PHE A 222 7.73 7.16 17.26
CA PHE A 222 6.71 7.15 16.21
C PHE A 222 5.61 6.14 16.54
N ASN A 223 4.35 6.50 16.27
CA ASN A 223 3.21 5.62 16.49
C ASN A 223 2.36 5.51 15.23
N ARG A 224 2.70 4.53 14.39
CA ARG A 224 2.07 4.33 13.09
C ARG A 224 0.57 4.08 13.22
N ALA A 225 0.16 3.05 13.96
CA ALA A 225 -1.25 2.66 14.08
C ALA A 225 -2.14 3.77 14.65
N LYS A 226 -1.66 4.54 15.64
CA LYS A 226 -2.41 5.68 16.20
C LYS A 226 -2.62 6.79 15.17
N LEU A 227 -1.63 7.10 14.33
CA LEU A 227 -1.79 8.08 13.25
C LEU A 227 -2.82 7.62 12.20
N LEU A 228 -2.87 6.31 11.90
CA LEU A 228 -3.88 5.75 10.99
C LEU A 228 -5.31 5.91 11.54
N ASN A 229 -5.50 5.67 12.84
CA ASN A 229 -6.77 5.94 13.54
C ASN A 229 -7.17 7.43 13.46
N ILE A 230 -6.21 8.34 13.67
CA ILE A 230 -6.43 9.78 13.55
C ILE A 230 -6.87 10.13 12.13
N GLY A 231 -6.17 9.62 11.11
CA GLY A 231 -6.52 9.86 9.72
C GLY A 231 -7.92 9.37 9.36
N PHE A 232 -8.32 8.19 9.85
CA PHE A 232 -9.70 7.72 9.71
C PHE A 232 -10.71 8.72 10.28
N ARG A 233 -10.48 9.19 11.51
CA ARG A 233 -11.40 10.11 12.21
C ARG A 233 -11.44 11.49 11.56
N GLU A 234 -10.30 12.05 11.16
CA GLU A 234 -10.23 13.38 10.55
C GLU A 234 -10.76 13.38 9.11
N ALA A 235 -10.46 12.36 8.29
CA ALA A 235 -10.96 12.31 6.92
C ALA A 235 -12.50 12.26 6.86
N LEU A 236 -13.13 11.60 7.84
CA LEU A 236 -14.60 11.56 7.95
C LEU A 236 -15.24 12.91 8.32
N LYS A 237 -14.47 13.89 8.81
CA LYS A 237 -14.99 15.25 9.02
C LYS A 237 -15.11 16.03 7.71
N ASP A 238 -14.27 15.69 6.72
CA ASP A 238 -14.25 16.35 5.41
C ASP A 238 -15.30 15.78 4.45
N TYR A 239 -15.50 14.46 4.47
CA TYR A 239 -16.33 13.78 3.49
C TYR A 239 -16.80 12.40 3.99
N ASP A 240 -17.95 11.94 3.50
CA ASP A 240 -18.47 10.62 3.85
C ASP A 240 -17.76 9.50 3.08
N TYR A 241 -16.48 9.31 3.38
CA TYR A 241 -15.68 8.21 2.88
C TYR A 241 -16.25 6.86 3.34
N ASN A 242 -16.33 5.90 2.42
CA ASN A 242 -16.79 4.54 2.71
C ASN A 242 -15.64 3.52 2.72
N CYS A 243 -14.45 3.94 2.27
CA CYS A 243 -13.26 3.13 2.18
C CYS A 243 -12.02 3.89 2.68
N PHE A 244 -11.13 3.19 3.37
CA PHE A 244 -9.90 3.75 3.92
C PHE A 244 -8.72 2.90 3.48
N VAL A 245 -7.79 3.51 2.76
CA VAL A 245 -6.50 2.90 2.41
C VAL A 245 -5.45 3.43 3.37
N PHE A 246 -4.74 2.55 4.05
CA PHE A 246 -3.65 2.89 4.94
C PHE A 246 -2.35 2.55 4.23
N SER A 247 -1.55 3.55 3.88
CA SER A 247 -0.35 3.38 3.05
C SER A 247 0.87 3.92 3.76
N ASP A 248 1.91 3.11 3.87
CA ASP A 248 3.25 3.63 4.14
C ASP A 248 3.68 4.56 3.00
N VAL A 249 4.37 5.66 3.34
CA VAL A 249 4.77 6.72 2.39
C VAL A 249 5.87 6.26 1.41
N ASP A 250 6.54 5.17 1.72
CA ASP A 250 7.67 4.63 0.97
C ASP A 250 7.32 3.44 0.08
N LEU A 251 6.04 3.06 -0.04
CA LEU A 251 5.60 1.95 -0.88
C LEU A 251 4.83 2.44 -2.10
N ILE A 252 5.32 2.08 -3.28
CA ILE A 252 4.73 2.44 -4.57
C ILE A 252 4.30 1.17 -5.31
N PRO A 253 3.05 1.07 -5.80
CA PRO A 253 2.61 -0.09 -6.57
C PRO A 253 3.29 -0.11 -7.95
N MET A 254 3.65 -1.29 -8.43
CA MET A 254 4.30 -1.48 -9.73
C MET A 254 3.32 -1.81 -10.86
N ASP A 255 2.02 -1.89 -10.56
CA ASP A 255 0.96 -2.22 -11.51
C ASP A 255 -0.34 -1.54 -11.08
N ASP A 256 -0.96 -0.75 -11.96
CA ASP A 256 -2.16 0.02 -11.60
C ASP A 256 -3.44 -0.82 -11.56
N ARG A 257 -3.38 -2.09 -11.99
CA ARG A 257 -4.42 -3.09 -11.73
C ARG A 257 -4.49 -3.49 -10.25
N ASN A 258 -3.49 -3.12 -9.44
CA ASN A 258 -3.56 -3.23 -7.98
C ASN A 258 -4.40 -2.06 -7.41
N THR A 259 -5.71 -2.26 -7.33
CA THR A 259 -6.66 -1.19 -7.00
C THR A 259 -6.62 -0.72 -5.54
N TYR A 260 -6.52 0.60 -5.34
CA TYR A 260 -6.44 1.27 -4.03
C TYR A 260 -7.83 1.54 -3.46
N ARG A 261 -8.58 0.46 -3.24
CA ARG A 261 -9.96 0.51 -2.73
C ARG A 261 -10.32 -0.73 -1.91
N CYS A 262 -11.51 -0.71 -1.34
CA CYS A 262 -11.99 -1.73 -0.42
C CYS A 262 -12.72 -2.86 -1.15
N PHE A 263 -12.81 -4.00 -0.49
CA PHE A 263 -13.47 -5.22 -0.97
C PHE A 263 -14.40 -5.76 0.12
N SER A 264 -15.11 -6.86 -0.17
CA SER A 264 -15.96 -7.56 0.80
C SER A 264 -15.20 -8.02 2.06
N GLN A 265 -13.91 -8.31 1.92
CA GLN A 265 -12.99 -8.66 2.98
C GLN A 265 -11.85 -7.61 3.09
N PRO A 266 -11.27 -7.39 4.28
CA PRO A 266 -10.09 -6.53 4.46
C PRO A 266 -9.01 -6.83 3.42
N ARG A 267 -8.51 -5.79 2.77
CA ARG A 267 -7.61 -5.92 1.62
C ARG A 267 -6.17 -5.67 2.04
N HIS A 268 -5.27 -6.60 1.76
CA HIS A 268 -3.83 -6.35 1.79
C HIS A 268 -3.36 -6.06 0.36
N ILE A 269 -2.83 -4.86 0.13
CA ILE A 269 -2.48 -4.34 -1.21
C ILE A 269 -1.02 -4.64 -1.55
N SER A 270 -0.09 -4.43 -0.61
CA SER A 270 1.36 -4.62 -0.81
C SER A 270 1.82 -6.05 -0.56
N VAL A 271 1.32 -7.01 -1.35
CA VAL A 271 1.54 -8.45 -1.11
C VAL A 271 2.92 -8.95 -1.50
N ALA A 272 3.61 -8.26 -2.41
CA ALA A 272 4.90 -8.66 -2.95
C ALA A 272 5.85 -7.45 -3.02
N MET A 273 6.57 -7.17 -1.94
CA MET A 273 7.51 -6.04 -1.89
C MET A 273 8.91 -6.43 -2.35
N ASP A 274 9.57 -5.56 -3.11
CA ASP A 274 10.95 -5.75 -3.58
C ASP A 274 11.95 -6.01 -2.43
N LYS A 275 11.78 -5.32 -1.29
CA LYS A 275 12.60 -5.50 -0.08
C LYS A 275 12.55 -6.93 0.49
N PHE A 276 11.50 -7.67 0.18
CA PHE A 276 11.29 -9.07 0.59
C PHE A 276 11.40 -10.04 -0.60
N GLY A 277 12.09 -9.63 -1.68
CA GLY A 277 12.27 -10.46 -2.86
C GLY A 277 10.97 -10.78 -3.58
N PHE A 278 9.99 -9.86 -3.55
CA PHE A 278 8.65 -10.02 -4.11
C PHE A 278 7.87 -11.22 -3.57
N SER A 279 8.20 -11.65 -2.34
CA SER A 279 7.48 -12.69 -1.62
C SER A 279 6.77 -12.11 -0.40
N LEU A 280 5.63 -12.70 -0.05
CA LEU A 280 4.94 -12.37 1.19
C LEU A 280 5.76 -12.91 2.38
N PRO A 281 6.11 -12.10 3.39
CA PRO A 281 6.96 -12.56 4.50
C PRO A 281 6.40 -13.79 5.24
N TYR A 282 5.09 -13.77 5.49
CA TYR A 282 4.31 -14.86 6.07
C TYR A 282 2.82 -14.63 5.77
N VAL A 283 1.99 -15.68 5.80
CA VAL A 283 0.61 -15.61 5.29
C VAL A 283 -0.29 -14.63 6.06
N GLN A 284 0.01 -14.38 7.33
CA GLN A 284 -0.70 -13.43 8.20
C GLN A 284 -0.25 -11.97 8.00
N TYR A 285 0.83 -11.72 7.24
CA TYR A 285 1.39 -10.39 7.09
C TYR A 285 0.37 -9.40 6.48
N PHE A 286 0.18 -8.27 7.15
CA PHE A 286 -0.79 -7.23 6.81
C PHE A 286 -0.20 -5.80 6.85
N GLY A 287 1.13 -5.68 6.87
CA GLY A 287 1.84 -4.40 6.88
C GLY A 287 1.99 -3.76 5.49
N GLY A 288 2.54 -2.54 5.45
CA GLY A 288 2.74 -1.79 4.21
C GLY A 288 1.51 -1.01 3.79
N VAL A 289 0.74 -1.57 2.85
CA VAL A 289 -0.48 -0.96 2.29
C VAL A 289 -1.67 -1.90 2.46
N SER A 290 -2.73 -1.43 3.11
CA SER A 290 -3.98 -2.15 3.31
C SER A 290 -5.20 -1.27 3.08
N ALA A 291 -6.38 -1.87 2.89
CA ALA A 291 -7.63 -1.14 2.78
C ALA A 291 -8.76 -1.83 3.54
N LEU A 292 -9.49 -1.05 4.34
CA LEU A 292 -10.66 -1.49 5.09
C LEU A 292 -11.83 -0.57 4.78
N SER A 293 -13.01 -1.16 4.57
CA SER A 293 -14.24 -0.38 4.51
C SER A 293 -14.51 0.28 5.87
N LYS A 294 -15.32 1.35 5.87
CA LYS A 294 -15.77 2.01 7.11
C LYS A 294 -16.31 0.99 8.12
N GLN A 295 -17.12 0.05 7.64
CA GLN A 295 -17.70 -1.01 8.47
C GLN A 295 -16.64 -1.97 9.03
N GLN A 296 -15.71 -2.45 8.19
CA GLN A 296 -14.65 -3.36 8.63
C GLN A 296 -13.79 -2.70 9.72
N PHE A 297 -13.40 -1.44 9.51
CA PHE A 297 -12.59 -0.68 10.47
C PHE A 297 -13.31 -0.44 11.80
N LEU A 298 -14.58 -0.04 11.77
CA LEU A 298 -15.38 0.15 12.97
C LEU A 298 -15.60 -1.16 13.74
N THR A 299 -15.82 -2.28 13.02
CA THR A 299 -16.08 -3.59 13.62
C THR A 299 -14.92 -4.08 14.49
N ILE A 300 -13.68 -3.73 14.15
CA ILE A 300 -12.48 -4.06 14.94
C ILE A 300 -12.10 -2.99 15.97
N ASN A 301 -12.93 -1.96 16.16
CA ASN A 301 -12.60 -0.78 16.98
C ASN A 301 -11.33 -0.05 16.48
N GLY A 302 -11.11 -0.01 15.17
CA GLY A 302 -9.87 0.50 14.58
C GLY A 302 -8.62 -0.25 15.04
N PHE A 303 -7.48 0.44 14.98
CA PHE A 303 -6.15 -0.11 15.23
C PHE A 303 -5.68 0.16 16.68
N PRO A 304 -4.70 -0.58 17.22
CA PRO A 304 -4.19 -0.31 18.58
C PRO A 304 -3.48 1.04 18.65
N ASN A 305 -3.64 1.78 19.76
CA ASN A 305 -2.97 3.07 19.96
C ASN A 305 -1.67 2.96 20.76
N ASN A 306 -1.39 1.80 21.36
CA ASN A 306 -0.29 1.62 22.30
C ASN A 306 0.98 0.98 21.71
N TYR A 307 1.06 0.86 20.38
CA TYR A 307 2.25 0.42 19.66
C TYR A 307 3.18 1.60 19.38
N TRP A 308 4.10 1.83 20.31
CA TRP A 308 5.15 2.84 20.17
C TRP A 308 6.43 2.17 19.65
N GLY A 309 6.94 2.68 18.52
CA GLY A 309 8.14 2.15 17.87
C GLY A 309 7.82 1.14 16.78
N TRP A 310 8.84 0.44 16.30
CA TRP A 310 8.73 -0.38 15.11
C TRP A 310 8.19 -1.79 15.42
N GLY A 311 7.10 -2.15 14.74
CA GLY A 311 6.69 -3.52 14.48
C GLY A 311 5.65 -4.10 15.44
N GLY A 312 4.85 -5.01 14.90
CA GLY A 312 3.86 -5.85 15.58
C GLY A 312 2.45 -5.28 15.62
N GLU A 313 2.26 -4.01 15.28
CA GLU A 313 0.94 -3.42 15.17
C GLU A 313 0.15 -4.02 14.00
N ASP A 314 0.84 -4.35 12.91
CA ASP A 314 0.26 -5.00 11.72
C ASP A 314 -0.33 -6.38 12.06
N ASP A 315 0.37 -7.11 12.92
CA ASP A 315 -0.01 -8.45 13.37
C ASP A 315 -1.20 -8.38 14.35
N ASP A 316 -1.23 -7.36 15.22
CA ASP A 316 -2.40 -7.06 16.06
C ASP A 316 -3.62 -6.74 15.19
N ILE A 317 -3.47 -5.89 14.18
CA ILE A 317 -4.53 -5.56 13.23
C ILE A 317 -5.03 -6.83 12.53
N PHE A 318 -4.14 -7.70 12.06
CA PHE A 318 -4.51 -8.99 11.48
C PHE A 318 -5.31 -9.84 12.48
N ASN A 319 -4.85 -9.97 13.72
CA ASN A 319 -5.53 -10.72 14.77
C ASN A 319 -6.94 -10.17 15.04
N ARG A 320 -7.10 -8.85 15.12
CA ARG A 320 -8.41 -8.19 15.29
C ARG A 320 -9.37 -8.56 14.16
N LEU A 321 -8.89 -8.55 12.92
CA LEU A 321 -9.69 -8.91 11.75
C LEU A 321 -10.17 -10.36 11.84
N VAL A 322 -9.26 -11.29 12.14
CA VAL A 322 -9.57 -12.71 12.30
C VAL A 322 -10.53 -12.96 13.46
N PHE A 323 -10.36 -12.30 14.61
CA PHE A 323 -11.27 -12.42 15.76
C PHE A 323 -12.68 -11.89 15.47
N LYS A 324 -12.84 -11.03 14.46
CA LYS A 324 -14.15 -10.58 13.96
C LYS A 324 -14.66 -11.41 12.77
N GLY A 325 -14.05 -12.58 12.52
CA GLY A 325 -14.49 -13.52 11.50
C GLY A 325 -14.18 -13.09 10.07
N MET A 326 -13.31 -12.09 9.88
CA MET A 326 -12.88 -11.64 8.56
C MET A 326 -11.65 -12.43 8.08
N SER A 327 -11.51 -12.54 6.76
CA SER A 327 -10.34 -13.12 6.09
C SER A 327 -9.63 -12.03 5.28
N ILE A 328 -8.39 -12.28 4.84
CA ILE A 328 -7.62 -11.28 4.11
C ILE A 328 -7.78 -11.48 2.60
N SER A 329 -8.34 -10.48 1.93
CA SER A 329 -8.34 -10.38 0.47
C SER A 329 -6.99 -9.87 -0.03
N ARG A 330 -6.49 -10.43 -1.13
CA ARG A 330 -5.21 -10.06 -1.75
C ARG A 330 -5.31 -10.00 -3.28
N PRO A 331 -4.60 -9.09 -3.95
CA PRO A 331 -4.41 -9.17 -5.40
C PRO A 331 -3.59 -10.41 -5.75
N ASN A 332 -3.60 -10.79 -7.02
CA ASN A 332 -2.61 -11.71 -7.56
C ASN A 332 -1.20 -11.13 -7.29
N ALA A 333 -0.24 -11.95 -6.86
CA ALA A 333 1.10 -11.52 -6.49
C ALA A 333 1.90 -10.85 -7.61
N VAL A 334 1.57 -11.11 -8.89
CA VAL A 334 2.17 -10.43 -10.06
C VAL A 334 1.74 -8.97 -10.11
N VAL A 335 0.44 -8.71 -9.95
CA VAL A 335 -0.15 -7.37 -9.93
C VAL A 335 0.16 -6.65 -8.61
N GLY A 336 0.22 -7.40 -7.51
CA GLY A 336 0.44 -6.90 -6.16
C GLY A 336 1.89 -6.54 -5.82
N LYS A 337 2.75 -6.36 -6.83
CA LYS A 337 4.14 -5.96 -6.63
C LYS A 337 4.23 -4.50 -6.19
N CYS A 338 5.11 -4.23 -5.24
CA CYS A 338 5.41 -2.88 -4.76
C CYS A 338 6.91 -2.67 -4.66
N ARG A 339 7.34 -1.44 -4.94
CA ARG A 339 8.73 -1.01 -4.79
C ARG A 339 8.85 -0.11 -3.57
N MET A 340 9.82 -0.38 -2.71
CA MET A 340 10.11 0.43 -1.53
C MET A 340 11.13 1.52 -1.85
N ILE A 341 10.83 2.77 -1.47
CA ILE A 341 11.81 3.86 -1.44
C ILE A 341 12.81 3.54 -0.33
N ARG A 342 14.05 3.23 -0.72
CA ARG A 342 15.06 2.79 0.23
C ARG A 342 15.45 3.92 1.17
N HIS A 343 15.56 3.60 2.45
CA HIS A 343 16.06 4.51 3.46
C HIS A 343 16.80 3.77 4.57
N SER A 344 17.68 4.48 5.29
CA SER A 344 18.23 3.97 6.54
C SER A 344 17.15 3.89 7.60
N ARG A 345 17.32 2.97 8.55
CA ARG A 345 16.38 2.83 9.67
C ARG A 345 16.34 4.13 10.50
N ASP A 346 15.15 4.57 10.88
CA ASP A 346 14.99 5.76 11.69
C ASP A 346 15.53 5.54 13.10
N LYS A 347 16.50 6.36 13.52
CA LYS A 347 17.13 6.31 14.86
C LYS A 347 16.14 6.47 16.03
N LYS A 348 14.93 6.98 15.77
CA LYS A 348 13.86 7.19 16.78
C LYS A 348 12.69 6.21 16.60
N ASN A 349 12.90 5.14 15.83
CA ASN A 349 11.92 4.07 15.58
C ASN A 349 12.54 2.70 15.90
N GLU A 350 13.05 2.58 17.13
CA GLU A 350 13.59 1.34 17.65
C GLU A 350 12.52 0.25 17.71
N PRO A 351 12.91 -1.04 17.66
CA PRO A 351 11.93 -2.12 17.70
C PRO A 351 11.11 -2.01 18.99
N ASN A 352 9.78 -2.09 18.88
CA ASN A 352 8.92 -2.10 20.06
C ASN A 352 9.24 -3.36 20.90
N PRO A 353 9.77 -3.21 22.12
CA PRO A 353 10.16 -4.35 22.95
C PRO A 353 8.96 -5.17 23.42
N GLN A 354 7.77 -4.57 23.44
CA GLN A 354 6.53 -5.20 23.91
C GLN A 354 5.71 -5.83 22.77
N ARG A 355 6.20 -5.82 21.53
CA ARG A 355 5.40 -6.21 20.36
C ARG A 355 4.80 -7.61 20.45
N PHE A 356 5.58 -8.60 20.89
CA PHE A 356 5.11 -9.99 20.95
C PHE A 356 4.10 -10.21 22.07
N ASP A 357 4.32 -9.57 23.21
CA ASP A 357 3.39 -9.59 24.33
C ASP A 357 2.05 -8.95 23.92
N ARG A 358 2.08 -7.79 23.27
CA ARG A 358 0.87 -7.12 22.80
C ARG A 358 0.10 -7.93 21.75
N ILE A 359 0.80 -8.59 20.82
CA ILE A 359 0.18 -9.50 19.83
C ILE A 359 -0.52 -10.68 20.53
N ALA A 360 0.10 -11.24 21.57
CA ALA A 360 -0.51 -12.33 22.33
C ALA A 360 -1.79 -11.89 23.06
N HIS A 361 -1.86 -10.60 23.43
CA HIS A 361 -2.97 -10.02 24.18
C HIS A 361 -3.96 -9.19 23.32
N THR A 362 -3.96 -9.38 21.99
CA THR A 362 -4.88 -8.64 21.10
C THR A 362 -6.34 -8.90 21.47
N LYS A 363 -6.71 -10.14 21.83
CA LYS A 363 -8.11 -10.51 22.11
C LYS A 363 -8.65 -9.77 23.35
N GLU A 364 -7.80 -9.62 24.36
CA GLU A 364 -8.12 -8.94 25.62
C GLU A 364 -8.21 -7.42 25.43
N THR A 365 -7.35 -6.86 24.56
CA THR A 365 -7.17 -5.41 24.46
C THR A 365 -7.94 -4.76 23.32
N MET A 366 -8.33 -5.49 22.26
CA MET A 366 -8.90 -4.86 21.06
C MET A 366 -10.17 -4.03 21.29
N LEU A 367 -10.94 -4.36 22.33
CA LEU A 367 -12.18 -3.64 22.67
C LEU A 367 -11.93 -2.43 23.58
N SER A 368 -10.77 -2.31 24.22
CA SER A 368 -10.42 -1.20 25.13
C SER A 368 -9.31 -0.30 24.59
N ASP A 369 -8.48 -0.78 23.65
CA ASP A 369 -7.50 0.00 22.92
C ASP A 369 -7.85 0.07 21.43
N GLY A 370 -8.30 1.25 20.99
CA GLY A 370 -8.69 1.48 19.61
C GLY A 370 -9.31 2.86 19.38
N LEU A 371 -10.26 2.97 18.46
CA LEU A 371 -10.98 4.22 18.20
C LEU A 371 -11.65 4.80 19.44
N ASN A 372 -12.20 3.95 20.31
CA ASN A 372 -12.89 4.37 21.53
C ASN A 372 -11.95 5.03 22.57
N SER A 373 -10.67 4.70 22.58
CA SER A 373 -9.65 5.27 23.47
C SER A 373 -8.70 6.23 22.77
N LEU A 374 -8.97 6.57 21.50
CA LEU A 374 -8.13 7.43 20.70
C LEU A 374 -8.12 8.88 21.23
N THR A 375 -6.97 9.29 21.78
CA THR A 375 -6.68 10.64 22.26
C THR A 375 -5.55 11.30 21.45
N TYR A 376 -5.78 12.54 21.03
CA TYR A 376 -4.82 13.36 20.27
C TYR A 376 -5.30 14.82 20.25
N LYS A 377 -4.41 15.73 19.83
CA LYS A 377 -4.75 17.13 19.54
C LYS A 377 -4.33 17.47 18.11
N VAL A 378 -5.24 18.01 17.33
CA VAL A 378 -4.89 18.61 16.03
C VAL A 378 -4.21 19.96 16.31
N LEU A 379 -2.99 20.11 15.80
CA LEU A 379 -2.20 21.32 15.94
C LEU A 379 -2.31 22.22 14.72
N ASP A 380 -2.38 21.62 13.52
CA ASP A 380 -2.44 22.34 12.26
C ASP A 380 -3.06 21.49 11.14
N VAL A 381 -3.70 22.16 10.17
CA VAL A 381 -4.32 21.54 8.99
C VAL A 381 -3.98 22.35 7.74
N GLU A 382 -3.14 21.78 6.87
CA GLU A 382 -2.67 22.43 5.65
C GLU A 382 -3.30 21.74 4.42
N ARG A 383 -4.14 22.46 3.66
CA ARG A 383 -4.71 21.94 2.39
C ARG A 383 -3.82 22.35 1.22
N ASN A 384 -2.85 21.48 0.90
CA ASN A 384 -1.95 21.65 -0.25
C ASN A 384 -2.66 21.26 -1.56
N PRO A 385 -2.16 21.65 -2.75
CA PRO A 385 -2.78 21.26 -4.01
C PRO A 385 -2.98 19.74 -4.17
N LEU A 386 -2.01 18.94 -3.70
CA LEU A 386 -1.96 17.50 -3.94
C LEU A 386 -2.33 16.64 -2.71
N TYR A 387 -2.45 17.22 -1.51
CA TYR A 387 -2.76 16.48 -0.29
C TYR A 387 -3.23 17.40 0.83
N THR A 388 -3.93 16.83 1.80
CA THR A 388 -4.21 17.49 3.08
C THR A 388 -3.23 16.96 4.13
N LYS A 389 -2.50 17.86 4.78
CA LYS A 389 -1.59 17.51 5.88
C LYS A 389 -2.21 17.90 7.21
N ILE A 390 -2.30 16.94 8.12
CA ILE A 390 -2.85 17.15 9.45
C ILE A 390 -1.74 16.89 10.45
N THR A 391 -1.27 17.95 11.10
CA THR A 391 -0.22 17.84 12.13
C THR A 391 -0.89 17.63 13.48
N VAL A 392 -0.51 16.56 14.17
CA VAL A 392 -1.15 16.12 15.42
C VAL A 392 -0.15 15.84 16.53
N ASP A 393 -0.52 16.21 17.75
CA ASP A 393 0.10 15.71 18.97
C ASP A 393 -0.60 14.41 19.40
N VAL A 394 0.18 13.33 19.48
CA VAL A 394 -0.29 11.99 19.84
C VAL A 394 0.02 11.61 21.28
N GLY A 395 0.61 12.52 22.06
CA GLY A 395 1.14 12.26 23.39
C GLY A 395 2.43 11.43 23.37
N THR A 396 2.72 10.80 24.50
CA THR A 396 3.88 9.93 24.71
C THR A 396 3.44 8.53 25.14
N PRO A 397 4.31 7.51 25.04
CA PRO A 397 4.09 6.24 25.71
C PRO A 397 3.83 6.50 27.20
N SER A 398 2.71 5.96 27.70
CA SER A 398 2.28 6.05 29.11
C SER A 398 2.63 4.78 29.88
#